data_AF-A0A7Y0QR83-F1
#
_entry.id   AF-A0A7Y0QR83-F1
#
_cell.length_a   1.000
_cell.length_b   1.000
_cell.length_c   1.000
_cell.angle_alpha   90.00
_cell.angle_beta   90.00
_cell.angle_gamma   90.00
#
_symmetry.space_group_name_H-M   'P 1'
#
loop_
_entity.id
_entity.type
_entity.pdbx_description
1 polymer ?
#
loop_
_entity_poly.entity_id
_entity_poly.type
_entity_poly.pdbx_seq_one_letter_code
_entity_poly.pdbx_strand_id
1 'polypeptide(L)'
;METWNWLIATHAIAAGYVLVLGPMNIFRRAKDRVHKAIGFTWIGAMYYLCISSFWIQTDGGFTWLHGLSAFTLLTVTLGLVSAIRGKIQAHRGNMIGSYLGTVIAFVFAILAPGRRIPLLFSEQPDTLAFASLLVLATSAALFFTFRSLFRKVPVEEAAVA
;
A
#
# COMPACT_ATOMS: atom_id res chain seq x y z
N MET A 1 1.54 -5.50 -26.70
CA MET A 1 0.71 -5.78 -25.51
C MET A 1 1.61 -6.48 -24.51
N GLU A 2 1.89 -5.87 -23.34
CA GLU A 2 2.61 -6.63 -22.32
C GLU A 2 1.79 -7.90 -21.99
N THR A 3 2.43 -9.05 -21.85
CA THR A 3 1.80 -10.32 -21.51
C THR A 3 1.58 -10.44 -20.00
N TRP A 4 0.58 -11.21 -19.57
CA TRP A 4 0.40 -11.52 -18.15
C TRP A 4 1.67 -12.20 -17.61
N ASN A 5 2.22 -11.67 -16.53
CA ASN A 5 3.40 -12.21 -15.88
C ASN A 5 3.27 -12.02 -14.37
N TRP A 6 4.12 -12.73 -13.64
CA TRP A 6 4.11 -12.71 -12.17
C TRP A 6 4.34 -11.33 -11.60
N LEU A 7 5.18 -10.50 -12.24
CA LEU A 7 5.47 -9.14 -11.81
C LEU A 7 4.21 -8.25 -11.77
N ILE A 8 3.38 -8.31 -12.81
CA ILE A 8 2.19 -7.46 -12.90
C ILE A 8 1.12 -7.93 -11.92
N ALA A 9 0.99 -9.25 -11.74
CA ALA A 9 0.08 -9.82 -10.75
C ALA A 9 0.46 -9.38 -9.32
N THR A 10 1.73 -9.52 -8.94
CA THR A 10 2.19 -9.13 -7.60
C THR A 10 2.19 -7.62 -7.40
N HIS A 11 2.48 -6.83 -8.44
CA HIS A 11 2.35 -5.38 -8.42
C HIS A 11 0.89 -4.95 -8.15
N ALA A 12 -0.08 -5.54 -8.85
CA ALA A 12 -1.49 -5.27 -8.65
C ALA A 12 -1.96 -5.67 -7.24
N ILE A 13 -1.50 -6.80 -6.71
CA ILE A 13 -1.78 -7.24 -5.34
C ILE A 13 -1.20 -6.24 -4.33
N ALA A 14 0.04 -5.78 -4.52
CA ALA A 14 0.67 -4.77 -3.67
C ALA A 14 -0.09 -3.44 -3.71
N ALA A 15 -0.58 -3.01 -4.88
CA ALA A 15 -1.44 -1.84 -5.02
C ALA A 15 -2.72 -2.00 -4.19
N GLY A 16 -3.35 -3.19 -4.24
CA GLY A 16 -4.50 -3.53 -3.39
C GLY A 16 -4.21 -3.38 -1.91
N TYR A 17 -3.10 -3.95 -1.42
CA TYR A 17 -2.69 -3.79 -0.01
C TYR A 17 -2.47 -2.32 0.37
N VAL A 18 -1.82 -1.52 -0.48
CA VAL A 18 -1.60 -0.09 -0.22
C VAL A 18 -2.93 0.66 -0.14
N LEU A 19 -3.85 0.40 -1.06
CA LEU A 19 -5.18 1.03 -1.11
C LEU A 19 -6.03 0.70 0.11
N VAL A 20 -5.88 -0.49 0.67
CA VAL A 20 -6.67 -1.02 1.78
C VAL A 20 -6.05 -0.69 3.15
N LEU A 21 -4.75 -0.92 3.34
CA LEU A 21 -4.05 -0.65 4.61
C LEU A 21 -3.85 0.86 4.87
N GLY A 22 -3.77 1.68 3.82
CA GLY A 22 -3.59 3.13 3.94
C GLY A 22 -4.71 3.81 4.74
N PRO A 23 -5.98 3.72 4.32
CA PRO A 23 -7.12 4.29 5.04
C PRO A 23 -7.27 3.70 6.44
N MET A 24 -7.07 2.39 6.59
CA MET A 24 -7.08 1.74 7.90
C MET A 24 -6.12 2.41 8.87
N ASN A 25 -4.91 2.75 8.41
CA ASN A 25 -3.91 3.36 9.28
C ASN A 25 -4.11 4.88 9.47
N ILE A 26 -4.54 5.58 8.43
CA ILE A 26 -4.80 7.03 8.44
C ILE A 26 -5.95 7.36 9.40
N PHE A 27 -7.10 6.69 9.25
CA PHE A 27 -8.31 6.97 10.01
C PHE A 27 -8.33 6.34 11.40
N ARG A 28 -7.36 5.46 11.74
CA ARG A 28 -7.23 4.91 13.08
C ARG A 28 -6.98 6.04 14.10
N ARG A 29 -7.85 6.15 15.11
CA ARG A 29 -7.72 7.14 16.19
C ARG A 29 -6.52 6.88 17.10
N ALA A 30 -6.31 5.63 17.50
CA ALA A 30 -5.20 5.23 18.36
C ALA A 30 -3.89 5.10 17.54
N LYS A 31 -2.89 5.92 17.86
CA LYS A 31 -1.54 5.85 17.24
C LYS A 31 -0.61 4.96 18.06
N ASP A 32 -1.04 3.71 18.26
CA ASP A 32 -0.47 2.70 19.14
C ASP A 32 0.43 1.68 18.40
N ARG A 33 0.78 0.56 19.05
CA ARG A 33 1.59 -0.51 18.43
C ARG A 33 0.94 -1.08 17.17
N VAL A 34 -0.39 -1.13 17.12
CA VAL A 34 -1.14 -1.56 15.94
C VAL A 34 -0.96 -0.55 14.79
N HIS A 35 -1.02 0.75 15.07
CA HIS A 35 -0.72 1.79 14.07
C HIS A 35 0.69 1.64 13.49
N LYS A 36 1.69 1.33 14.33
CA LYS A 36 3.07 1.09 13.87
C LYS A 36 3.16 -0.16 13.00
N ALA A 37 2.59 -1.28 13.43
CA ALA A 37 2.64 -2.53 12.67
C ALA A 37 1.97 -2.40 11.29
N ILE A 38 0.74 -1.87 11.24
CA ILE A 38 0.04 -1.61 9.96
C ILE A 38 0.84 -0.61 9.11
N GLY A 39 1.37 0.44 9.74
CA GLY A 39 2.19 1.44 9.05
C GLY A 39 3.43 0.84 8.40
N PHE A 40 4.17 -0.02 9.09
CA PHE A 40 5.33 -0.71 8.52
C PHE A 40 4.93 -1.68 7.40
N THR A 41 3.84 -2.44 7.55
CA THR A 41 3.32 -3.29 6.48
C THR A 41 2.96 -2.46 5.24
N TRP A 42 2.29 -1.33 5.43
CA TRP A 42 1.93 -0.42 4.34
C TRP A 42 3.16 0.19 3.66
N ILE A 43 4.18 0.62 4.42
CA ILE A 43 5.45 1.13 3.86
C ILE A 43 6.14 0.06 3.01
N GLY A 44 6.22 -1.19 3.51
CA GLY A 44 6.79 -2.30 2.75
C GLY A 44 6.06 -2.57 1.44
N ALA A 45 4.72 -2.59 1.48
CA ALA A 45 3.89 -2.73 0.28
C ALA A 45 4.10 -1.56 -0.70
N MET A 46 4.21 -0.33 -0.19
CA MET A 46 4.45 0.86 -1.00
C MET A 46 5.82 0.84 -1.69
N TYR A 47 6.88 0.41 -0.99
CA TYR A 47 8.20 0.24 -1.58
C TYR A 47 8.19 -0.80 -2.69
N TYR A 48 7.59 -1.97 -2.43
CA TYR A 48 7.46 -3.00 -3.46
C TYR A 48 6.67 -2.48 -4.66
N LEU A 49 5.53 -1.80 -4.42
CA LEU A 49 4.69 -1.22 -5.46
C LEU A 49 5.45 -0.24 -6.34
N CYS A 50 6.16 0.72 -5.74
CA CYS A 50 6.89 1.73 -6.48
C CYS A 50 8.10 1.14 -7.21
N ILE A 51 8.88 0.24 -6.58
CA ILE A 51 10.07 -0.35 -7.19
C ILE A 51 9.68 -1.26 -8.36
N SER A 52 8.69 -2.15 -8.18
CA SER A 52 8.23 -3.03 -9.25
C SER A 52 7.68 -2.27 -10.46
N SER A 53 7.14 -1.05 -10.25
CA SER A 53 6.64 -0.21 -11.35
C SER A 53 7.71 0.13 -12.40
N PHE A 54 9.00 0.19 -12.03
CA PHE A 54 10.09 0.50 -12.98
C PHE A 54 10.32 -0.56 -14.06
N TRP A 55 9.79 -1.76 -13.86
CA TRP A 55 9.84 -2.84 -14.85
C TRP A 55 8.52 -3.00 -15.62
N ILE A 56 7.50 -2.18 -15.33
CA ILE A 56 6.19 -2.21 -16.01
C ILE A 56 6.09 -0.98 -16.91
N GLN A 57 6.50 -1.13 -18.16
CA GLN A 57 6.66 0.00 -19.07
C GLN A 57 5.55 0.03 -20.12
N THR A 58 5.30 1.21 -20.68
CA THR A 58 4.38 1.37 -21.81
C THR A 58 5.23 1.71 -23.03
N ASP A 59 5.11 0.92 -24.09
CA ASP A 59 5.90 1.05 -25.34
C ASP A 59 7.42 1.10 -25.13
N GLY A 60 7.91 0.43 -24.08
CA GLY A 60 9.34 0.34 -23.76
C GLY A 60 9.95 1.59 -23.12
N GLY A 61 9.13 2.54 -22.69
CA GLY A 61 9.59 3.78 -22.07
C GLY A 61 8.98 4.09 -20.70
N PHE A 62 9.62 5.02 -20.00
CA PHE A 62 9.10 5.59 -18.75
C PHE A 62 8.00 6.61 -19.01
N THR A 63 6.91 6.44 -18.27
CA THR A 63 5.75 7.34 -18.24
C THR A 63 5.75 8.21 -16.97
N TRP A 64 4.83 9.17 -16.89
CA TRP A 64 4.65 10.01 -15.69
C TRP A 64 4.40 9.20 -14.41
N LEU A 65 3.86 7.98 -14.51
CA LEU A 65 3.68 7.08 -13.36
C LEU A 65 5.00 6.64 -12.73
N HIS A 66 6.06 6.55 -13.51
CA HIS A 66 7.40 6.23 -12.99
C HIS A 66 7.98 7.40 -12.22
N GLY A 67 7.76 8.62 -12.72
CA GLY A 67 8.06 9.85 -11.98
C GLY A 67 7.28 9.92 -10.67
N LEU A 68 5.98 9.58 -10.69
CA LEU A 68 5.16 9.49 -9.49
C LEU A 68 5.68 8.41 -8.52
N SER A 69 6.09 7.24 -9.00
CA SER A 69 6.67 6.18 -8.18
C SER A 69 7.97 6.62 -7.51
N ALA A 70 8.88 7.28 -8.25
CA ALA A 70 10.11 7.82 -7.70
C ALA A 70 9.83 8.87 -6.60
N PHE A 71 8.90 9.79 -6.88
CA PHE A 71 8.47 10.80 -5.93
C PHE A 71 7.83 10.16 -4.69
N THR A 72 6.98 9.16 -4.86
CA THR A 72 6.31 8.45 -3.77
C THR A 72 7.30 7.68 -2.89
N LEU A 73 8.32 7.04 -3.48
CA LEU A 73 9.41 6.42 -2.72
C LEU A 73 10.11 7.43 -1.82
N LEU A 74 10.42 8.61 -2.36
CA LEU A 74 11.04 9.68 -1.61
C LEU A 74 10.13 10.16 -0.47
N THR A 75 8.86 10.48 -0.75
CA THR A 75 7.94 11.01 0.28
C THR A 75 7.64 9.98 1.36
N VAL A 76 7.47 8.69 1.04
CA VAL A 76 7.28 7.63 2.03
C VAL A 76 8.51 7.50 2.93
N THR A 77 9.71 7.54 2.34
CA THR A 77 10.98 7.50 3.10
C THR A 77 11.09 8.71 4.03
N LEU A 78 10.83 9.91 3.52
CA LEU A 78 10.82 11.15 4.31
C LEU A 78 9.76 11.10 5.42
N GLY A 79 8.59 10.51 5.14
CA GLY A 79 7.53 10.29 6.11
C GLY A 79 7.98 9.35 7.24
N LEU A 80 8.66 8.26 6.91
CA LEU A 80 9.20 7.32 7.90
C LEU A 80 10.29 7.99 8.76
N VAL A 81 11.26 8.66 8.12
CA VAL A 81 12.32 9.40 8.83
C VAL A 81 11.73 10.49 9.73
N SER A 82 10.68 11.18 9.26
CA SER A 82 9.98 12.19 10.07
C SER A 82 9.33 11.58 11.31
N ALA A 83 8.73 10.39 11.21
CA ALA A 83 8.19 9.68 12.38
C ALA A 83 9.30 9.29 13.38
N ILE A 84 10.41 8.76 12.89
CA ILE A 84 11.57 8.40 13.71
C ILE A 84 12.11 9.63 14.47
N ARG A 85 12.14 10.79 13.81
CA ARG A 85 12.57 12.07 14.38
C ARG A 85 11.51 12.80 15.20
N GLY A 86 10.35 12.19 15.46
CA GLY A 86 9.24 12.82 16.20
C GLY A 86 8.53 13.98 15.48
N LYS A 87 8.81 14.21 14.19
CA LYS A 87 8.18 15.25 13.36
C LYS A 87 6.84 14.77 12.79
N ILE A 88 5.84 14.64 13.65
CA ILE A 88 4.56 13.97 13.32
C ILE A 88 3.76 14.69 12.23
N GLN A 89 3.77 16.02 12.19
CA GLN A 89 3.07 16.76 11.13
C GLN A 89 3.66 16.46 9.75
N ALA A 90 4.99 16.44 9.64
CA ALA A 90 5.70 16.08 8.41
C ALA A 90 5.48 14.60 8.04
N HIS A 91 5.49 13.70 9.02
CA HIS A 91 5.13 12.29 8.80
C HIS A 91 3.73 12.17 8.19
N ARG A 92 2.73 12.81 8.81
CA ARG A 92 1.33 12.74 8.37
C ARG A 92 1.16 13.30 6.96
N GLY A 93 1.73 14.46 6.68
CA GLY A 93 1.67 15.07 5.35
C GLY A 93 2.26 14.17 4.27
N ASN A 94 3.45 13.61 4.51
CA ASN A 94 4.10 12.68 3.58
C ASN A 94 3.29 11.39 3.36
N MET A 95 2.76 10.77 4.42
CA MET A 95 2.00 9.51 4.29
C MET A 95 0.66 9.72 3.56
N ILE A 96 -0.07 10.79 3.89
CA ILE A 96 -1.33 11.12 3.22
C ILE A 96 -1.07 11.49 1.76
N GLY A 97 -0.08 12.35 1.48
CA GLY A 97 0.27 12.73 0.12
C GLY A 97 0.67 11.53 -0.75
N SER A 98 1.47 10.62 -0.20
CA SER A 98 1.85 9.37 -0.88
C SER A 98 0.63 8.49 -1.18
N TYR A 99 -0.29 8.35 -0.21
CA TYR A 99 -1.54 7.61 -0.41
C TYR A 99 -2.42 8.23 -1.50
N LEU A 100 -2.58 9.56 -1.51
CA LEU A 100 -3.33 10.27 -2.56
C LEU A 100 -2.69 10.08 -3.93
N GLY A 101 -1.35 10.10 -4.02
CA GLY A 101 -0.62 9.76 -5.23
C GLY A 101 -0.98 8.36 -5.74
N THR A 102 -1.01 7.36 -4.86
CA THR A 102 -1.45 6.00 -5.23
C THR A 102 -2.90 5.96 -5.71
N VAL A 103 -3.82 6.69 -5.06
CA VAL A 103 -5.22 6.76 -5.51
C VAL A 103 -5.32 7.36 -6.92
N ILE A 104 -4.58 8.45 -7.20
CA ILE A 104 -4.53 9.06 -8.54
C ILE A 104 -3.98 8.06 -9.57
N ALA A 105 -2.90 7.35 -9.24
CA ALA A 105 -2.33 6.33 -10.11
C ALA A 105 -3.30 5.18 -10.38
N PHE A 106 -4.03 4.72 -9.36
CA PHE A 106 -5.02 3.67 -9.49
C PHE A 106 -6.22 4.10 -10.33
N VAL A 107 -6.74 5.31 -10.11
CA VAL A 107 -7.80 5.90 -10.94
C VAL A 107 -7.36 5.95 -12.41
N PHE A 108 -6.13 6.37 -12.68
CA PHE A 108 -5.59 6.34 -14.04
C PHE A 108 -5.50 4.90 -14.59
N ALA A 109 -5.09 3.93 -13.77
CA ALA A 109 -4.97 2.53 -14.17
C ALA A 109 -6.32 1.86 -14.50
N ILE A 110 -7.43 2.32 -13.91
CA ILE A 110 -8.78 1.79 -14.17
C ILE A 110 -9.57 2.57 -15.23
N LEU A 111 -9.20 3.82 -15.52
CA LEU A 111 -9.94 4.65 -16.48
C LEU A 111 -9.24 4.80 -17.83
N ALA A 112 -7.91 4.72 -17.89
CA ALA A 112 -7.19 4.96 -19.13
C ALA A 112 -7.41 3.80 -20.14
N PRO A 113 -7.66 4.11 -21.43
CA PRO A 113 -7.79 3.08 -22.48
C PRO A 113 -6.52 2.23 -22.60
N GLY A 114 -6.69 0.95 -22.95
CA GLY A 114 -5.58 0.01 -23.11
C GLY A 114 -4.92 -0.44 -21.80
N ARG A 115 -5.47 -0.05 -20.64
CA ARG A 115 -5.05 -0.59 -19.35
C ARG A 115 -5.66 -1.95 -19.06
N ARG A 116 -4.93 -2.74 -18.26
CA ARG A 116 -5.30 -4.14 -18.00
C ARG A 116 -6.45 -4.33 -17.04
N ILE A 117 -6.64 -3.44 -16.06
CA ILE A 117 -7.70 -3.62 -15.07
C ILE A 117 -9.09 -3.59 -15.74
N PRO A 118 -9.38 -2.64 -16.66
CA PRO A 118 -10.61 -2.68 -17.45
C PRO A 118 -10.80 -3.97 -18.25
N LEU A 119 -9.73 -4.44 -18.92
CA LEU A 119 -9.78 -5.68 -19.71
C LEU A 119 -10.06 -6.91 -18.82
N LEU A 120 -9.37 -7.02 -17.67
CA LEU A 120 -9.59 -8.10 -16.72
C LEU A 120 -11.01 -8.08 -16.15
N PHE A 121 -11.56 -6.89 -15.88
CA PHE A 121 -12.93 -6.74 -15.42
C PHE A 121 -13.95 -7.23 -16.46
N SER A 122 -13.74 -6.94 -17.75
CA SER A 122 -14.63 -7.40 -18.82
C SER A 122 -14.46 -8.88 -19.17
N GLU A 123 -13.24 -9.41 -19.12
CA GLU A 123 -12.92 -10.77 -19.60
C GLU A 123 -13.00 -11.82 -18.48
N GLN A 124 -12.50 -11.51 -17.28
CA GLN A 124 -12.35 -12.45 -16.15
C GLN A 124 -12.73 -11.79 -14.81
N PRO A 125 -14.00 -11.38 -14.63
CA PRO A 125 -14.47 -10.68 -13.44
C PRO A 125 -14.35 -11.51 -12.16
N ASP A 126 -14.42 -12.83 -12.28
CA ASP A 126 -14.25 -13.81 -11.19
C ASP A 126 -12.82 -13.76 -10.62
N THR A 127 -11.80 -13.69 -11.47
CA THR A 127 -10.40 -13.59 -11.07
C THR A 127 -10.14 -12.28 -10.33
N LEU A 128 -10.67 -11.16 -10.85
CA LEU A 128 -10.56 -9.86 -10.20
C LEU A 128 -11.28 -9.85 -8.85
N ALA A 129 -12.48 -10.42 -8.78
CA ALA A 129 -13.26 -10.51 -7.55
C ALA A 129 -12.52 -11.36 -6.51
N PHE A 130 -12.02 -12.53 -6.91
CA PHE A 130 -11.23 -13.41 -6.04
C PHE A 130 -9.99 -12.71 -5.49
N ALA A 131 -9.18 -12.08 -6.34
CA ALA A 131 -7.99 -11.35 -5.91
C ALA A 131 -8.34 -10.20 -4.94
N SER A 132 -9.40 -9.45 -5.25
CA SER A 132 -9.86 -8.34 -4.40
C SER A 132 -10.34 -8.83 -3.03
N LEU A 133 -11.14 -9.90 -3.01
CA LEU A 133 -11.61 -10.53 -1.77
C LEU A 133 -10.45 -11.08 -0.95
N LEU A 134 -9.47 -11.71 -1.60
CA LEU A 134 -8.28 -12.23 -0.94
C LEU A 134 -7.50 -11.11 -0.24
N VAL A 135 -7.23 -10.00 -0.93
CA VAL A 135 -6.52 -8.83 -0.36
C VAL A 135 -7.31 -8.23 0.82
N LEU A 136 -8.62 -8.11 0.71
CA LEU A 136 -9.47 -7.60 1.79
C LEU A 136 -9.46 -8.54 3.00
N ALA A 137 -9.62 -9.85 2.77
CA ALA A 137 -9.64 -10.86 3.82
C ALA A 137 -8.31 -10.95 4.54
N THR A 138 -7.18 -10.96 3.82
CA THR A 138 -5.85 -10.99 4.43
C THR A 138 -5.52 -9.69 5.15
N SER A 139 -5.91 -8.53 4.62
CA SER A 139 -5.74 -7.25 5.30
C SER A 139 -6.55 -7.18 6.60
N ALA A 140 -7.79 -7.68 6.60
CA ALA A 140 -8.61 -7.81 7.79
C ALA A 140 -7.98 -8.78 8.80
N ALA A 141 -7.52 -9.95 8.35
CA ALA A 141 -6.83 -10.93 9.19
C ALA A 141 -5.56 -10.35 9.82
N LEU A 142 -4.73 -9.62 9.05
CA LEU A 142 -3.55 -8.90 9.55
C LEU A 142 -3.95 -7.89 10.63
N PHE A 143 -5.00 -7.10 10.39
CA PHE A 143 -5.51 -6.13 11.36
C PHE A 143 -5.95 -6.78 12.67
N PHE A 144 -6.77 -7.83 12.60
CA PHE A 144 -7.26 -8.54 13.79
C PHE A 144 -6.12 -9.26 14.53
N THR A 145 -5.16 -9.81 13.79
CA THR A 145 -3.97 -10.46 14.36
C THR A 145 -3.14 -9.45 15.14
N PHE A 146 -2.77 -8.31 14.55
CA PHE A 146 -2.03 -7.27 15.26
C PHE A 146 -2.80 -6.69 16.45
N ARG A 147 -4.12 -6.47 16.28
CA ARG A 147 -4.98 -6.02 17.38
C ARG A 147 -5.00 -7.03 18.53
N SER A 148 -5.10 -8.32 18.24
CA SER A 148 -5.13 -9.38 19.24
C SER A 148 -3.79 -9.51 19.95
N LEU A 149 -2.69 -9.56 19.19
CA LEU A 149 -1.33 -9.66 19.72
C LEU A 149 -0.99 -8.50 20.65
N PHE A 150 -1.26 -7.26 20.23
CA PHE A 150 -0.90 -6.09 21.04
C PHE A 150 -1.91 -5.74 22.14
N ARG A 151 -3.13 -6.29 22.11
CA ARG A 151 -4.06 -6.24 23.26
C ARG A 151 -3.62 -7.18 24.38
N LYS A 152 -2.98 -8.29 24.05
CA LYS A 152 -2.58 -9.34 25.00
C LYS A 152 -1.26 -9.08 25.72
N VAL A 153 -0.49 -8.04 25.37
CA VAL A 153 0.73 -7.66 26.10
C VAL A 153 0.31 -6.85 27.34
N PRO A 154 0.25 -7.44 28.54
CA PRO A 154 -0.18 -6.75 29.75
C PRO A 154 0.99 -5.95 30.32
N VAL A 155 0.68 -4.88 31.04
CA VAL A 155 1.64 -4.00 31.75
C VAL A 155 2.36 -4.74 32.90
N GLU A 156 2.00 -6.00 33.18
CA GLU A 156 2.41 -6.76 34.37
C GLU A 156 3.88 -7.23 34.35
N GLU A 157 4.51 -7.37 33.18
CA GLU A 157 5.95 -7.70 33.10
C GLU A 157 6.87 -6.50 33.35
N ALA A 158 6.35 -5.27 33.43
CA ALA A 158 7.13 -4.07 33.69
C ALA A 158 7.21 -3.68 35.19
N ALA A 159 6.58 -4.46 36.08
CA ALA A 159 6.56 -4.19 37.52
C ALA A 159 7.51 -5.07 38.35
N VAL A 160 8.31 -5.96 37.71
CA VAL A 160 9.19 -6.93 38.40
C VAL A 160 10.63 -6.96 37.83
N ALA A 161 11.03 -5.95 37.07
CA ALA A 161 12.43 -5.76 36.64
C ALA A 161 12.97 -4.45 37.22
#